data_AF-A0A1Y4UGU2-F1
#
_entry.id   AF-A0A1Y4UGU2-F1
#
_cell.length_a   1.000
_cell.length_b   1.000
_cell.length_c   1.000
_cell.angle_alpha   90.00
_cell.angle_beta   90.00
_cell.angle_gamma   90.00
#
_symmetry.space_group_name_H-M   'P 1'
#
loop_
_entity.id
_entity.type
_entity.pdbx_description
1 polymer ?
#
loop_
_entity_poly.entity_id
_entity_poly.type
_entity_poly.pdbx_seq_one_letter_code
_entity_poly.pdbx_strand_id
1 'polypeptide(L)'
;MINDIVKGIAKAIRDDFGSDYNIHTEEVKQGLKEPCFFISVLNPQYEQVLGKRYLISCNCMIQYITEGGREECNNVAEKLFDCLEIINVSGDIVRGTNMSFQVVDGILNFNVSYKIYVYKNIVDEINMEELKQIREV
;
A
#
# COMPACT_ATOMS: atom_id res chain seq x y z
N MET A 1 4.60 4.75 -6.07
CA MET A 1 4.41 3.30 -5.86
C MET A 1 4.15 2.93 -4.41
N ILE A 2 5.03 3.20 -3.45
CA ILE A 2 4.75 2.87 -2.02
C ILE A 2 3.44 3.51 -1.53
N ASN A 3 3.25 4.81 -1.78
CA ASN A 3 1.99 5.48 -1.45
C ASN A 3 0.78 4.93 -2.21
N ASP A 4 0.99 4.34 -3.37
CA ASP A 4 -0.09 3.75 -4.17
C ASP A 4 -0.51 2.40 -3.59
N ILE A 5 0.44 1.64 -2.99
CA ILE A 5 0.13 0.43 -2.21
C ILE A 5 -0.73 0.80 -1.00
N VAL A 6 -0.33 1.84 -0.25
CA VAL A 6 -1.12 2.34 0.89
C VAL A 6 -2.53 2.75 0.46
N LYS A 7 -2.65 3.48 -0.65
CA LYS A 7 -3.96 3.85 -1.21
C LYS A 7 -4.78 2.64 -1.66
N GLY A 8 -4.14 1.64 -2.26
CA GLY A 8 -4.77 0.39 -2.68
C GLY A 8 -5.34 -0.40 -1.50
N ILE A 9 -4.55 -0.54 -0.43
CA ILE A 9 -4.98 -1.18 0.83
C ILE A 9 -6.13 -0.38 1.45
N ALA A 10 -5.98 0.95 1.59
CA ALA A 10 -7.01 1.80 2.17
C ALA A 10 -8.33 1.75 1.38
N LYS A 11 -8.24 1.64 0.06
CA LYS A 11 -9.42 1.47 -0.80
C LYS A 11 -10.07 0.10 -0.58
N ALA A 12 -9.29 -0.98 -0.59
CA ALA A 12 -9.82 -2.34 -0.37
C ALA A 12 -10.54 -2.46 0.98
N ILE A 13 -9.97 -1.90 2.05
CA ILE A 13 -10.61 -1.87 3.36
C ILE A 13 -11.90 -1.04 3.32
N ARG A 14 -11.88 0.14 2.68
CA ARG A 14 -13.09 0.99 2.59
C ARG A 14 -14.22 0.32 1.82
N ASP A 15 -13.89 -0.41 0.75
CA ASP A 15 -14.88 -1.05 -0.11
C ASP A 15 -15.60 -2.21 0.62
N ASP A 16 -14.92 -2.92 1.53
CA ASP A 16 -15.51 -4.05 2.28
C ASP A 16 -16.15 -3.64 3.62
N PHE A 17 -15.56 -2.67 4.32
CA PHE A 17 -16.01 -2.23 5.65
C PHE A 17 -16.95 -1.00 5.62
N GLY A 18 -17.02 -0.29 4.50
CA GLY A 18 -17.86 0.90 4.34
C GLY A 18 -17.27 2.18 4.95
N SER A 19 -18.07 3.25 4.99
CA SER A 19 -17.65 4.59 5.44
C SER A 19 -17.60 4.76 6.97
N ASP A 20 -18.09 3.78 7.72
CA ASP A 20 -18.23 3.88 9.18
C ASP A 20 -16.88 3.71 9.90
N TYR A 21 -15.87 3.17 9.22
CA TYR A 21 -14.53 2.96 9.76
C TYR A 21 -13.56 4.05 9.30
N ASN A 22 -12.91 4.71 10.27
CA ASN A 22 -11.88 5.70 9.98
C ASN A 22 -10.56 5.00 9.59
N ILE A 23 -10.09 5.22 8.37
CA ILE A 23 -8.80 4.71 7.88
C ILE A 23 -7.76 5.83 7.94
N HIS A 24 -6.73 5.64 8.75
CA HIS A 24 -5.61 6.58 8.91
C HIS A 24 -4.35 6.00 8.26
N THR A 25 -3.74 6.79 7.37
CA THR A 25 -2.56 6.37 6.60
C THR A 25 -1.23 6.96 7.11
N GLU A 26 -1.25 7.90 8.07
CA GLU A 26 -0.06 8.45 8.76
C GLU A 26 -0.46 9.30 10.00
N GLU A 27 0.53 9.59 10.88
CA GLU A 27 0.43 10.17 12.25
C GLU A 27 -0.87 10.90 12.63
N VAL A 28 -1.61 10.31 13.58
CA VAL A 28 -2.78 10.95 14.19
C VAL A 28 -2.35 11.96 15.24
N LYS A 29 -2.55 13.26 14.95
CA LYS A 29 -2.27 14.39 15.84
C LYS A 29 -3.34 14.65 16.92
N GLN A 30 -3.86 13.61 17.58
CA GLN A 30 -4.91 13.64 18.63
C GLN A 30 -6.37 13.63 18.12
N GLY A 31 -7.24 12.90 18.83
CA GLY A 31 -8.68 12.79 18.56
C GLY A 31 -9.13 11.52 17.85
N LEU A 32 -8.48 10.38 18.09
CA LEU A 32 -8.86 9.07 17.53
C LEU A 32 -10.30 8.70 17.91
N LYS A 33 -11.11 8.41 16.90
CA LYS A 33 -12.44 7.81 17.06
C LYS A 33 -12.35 6.35 16.69
N GLU A 34 -12.51 5.49 17.68
CA GLU A 34 -12.62 4.04 17.49
C GLU A 34 -14.01 3.69 16.93
N PRO A 35 -14.13 2.63 16.12
CA PRO A 35 -13.05 1.78 15.61
C PRO A 35 -12.27 2.42 14.44
N CYS A 36 -10.96 2.14 14.35
CA CYS A 36 -10.11 2.72 13.31
C CYS A 36 -9.01 1.77 12.80
N PHE A 37 -8.56 2.03 11.57
CA PHE A 37 -7.46 1.31 10.92
C PHE A 37 -6.23 2.20 10.76
N PHE A 38 -5.05 1.60 10.93
CA PHE A 38 -3.75 2.19 10.60
C PHE A 38 -3.03 1.31 9.59
N ILE A 39 -2.40 1.93 8.59
CA ILE A 39 -1.65 1.21 7.56
C ILE A 39 -0.20 1.69 7.58
N SER A 40 0.74 0.78 7.80
CA SER A 40 2.17 1.03 7.81
C SER A 40 2.88 0.17 6.78
N VAL A 41 3.83 0.74 6.03
CA VAL A 41 4.70 -0.02 5.11
C VAL A 41 6.06 -0.22 5.76
N LEU A 42 6.48 -1.47 5.86
CA LEU A 42 7.70 -1.93 6.51
C LEU A 42 8.69 -2.44 5.47
N ASN A 43 9.95 -2.02 5.61
CA ASN A 43 11.10 -2.51 4.84
C ASN A 43 10.86 -2.59 3.32
N PRO A 44 10.45 -1.50 2.65
CA PRO A 44 10.33 -1.52 1.19
C PRO A 44 11.71 -1.69 0.55
N GLN A 45 11.83 -2.67 -0.35
CA GLN A 45 13.04 -2.99 -1.10
C GLN A 45 12.80 -2.76 -2.59
N TYR A 46 13.84 -2.29 -3.28
CA TYR A 46 13.86 -2.09 -4.73
C TYR A 46 15.01 -2.90 -5.31
N GLU A 47 14.67 -3.92 -6.11
CA GLU A 47 15.64 -4.78 -6.77
C GLU A 47 15.58 -4.56 -8.28
N GLN A 48 16.71 -4.24 -8.90
CA GLN A 48 16.78 -4.16 -10.36
C GLN A 48 16.81 -5.57 -10.95
N VAL A 49 15.83 -5.88 -11.79
CA VAL A 49 15.73 -7.20 -12.43
C VAL A 49 16.44 -7.19 -13.77
N LEU A 50 16.08 -6.24 -14.64
CA LEU A 50 16.67 -6.10 -15.97
C LEU A 50 16.44 -4.69 -16.53
N GLY A 51 17.50 -3.99 -16.91
CA GLY A 51 17.41 -2.65 -17.49
C GLY A 51 16.62 -1.69 -16.59
N LYS A 52 15.55 -1.09 -17.11
CA LYS A 52 14.68 -0.18 -16.35
C LYS A 52 13.57 -0.89 -15.54
N ARG A 53 13.56 -2.23 -15.49
CA ARG A 53 12.58 -3.03 -14.73
C ARG A 53 13.07 -3.32 -13.31
N TYR A 54 12.26 -2.93 -12.34
CA TYR A 54 12.50 -3.14 -10.91
C TYR A 54 11.41 -4.00 -10.30
N LEU A 55 11.76 -4.80 -9.31
CA LEU A 55 10.86 -5.47 -8.40
C LEU A 55 10.83 -4.66 -7.10
N ILE A 56 9.64 -4.25 -6.67
CA ILE A 56 9.40 -3.70 -5.35
C ILE A 56 8.82 -4.80 -4.50
N SER A 57 9.43 -5.06 -3.35
CA SER A 57 8.87 -5.92 -2.30
C SER A 57 8.73 -5.13 -1.02
N CYS A 58 7.58 -5.25 -0.36
CA CYS A 58 7.37 -4.65 0.95
C CYS A 58 6.46 -5.52 1.80
N ASN A 59 6.57 -5.34 3.10
CA ASN A 59 5.58 -5.83 4.06
C ASN A 59 4.71 -4.66 4.48
N CYS A 60 3.41 -4.89 4.64
CA CYS A 60 2.46 -3.93 5.15
C CYS A 60 1.87 -4.48 6.44
N MET A 61 1.78 -3.61 7.44
CA MET A 61 1.14 -3.89 8.71
C MET A 61 -0.12 -3.02 8.80
N ILE A 62 -1.25 -3.67 9.00
CA ILE A 62 -2.55 -3.05 9.23
C ILE A 62 -2.88 -3.25 10.70
N GLN A 63 -3.07 -2.17 11.44
CA GLN A 63 -3.51 -2.23 12.82
C GLN A 63 -4.97 -1.81 12.92
N TYR A 64 -5.76 -2.53 13.70
CA TYR A 64 -7.15 -2.21 13.96
C TYR A 64 -7.39 -2.10 15.46
N ILE A 65 -7.92 -0.96 15.88
CA ILE A 65 -8.28 -0.64 17.25
C ILE A 65 -9.80 -0.62 17.35
N THR A 66 -10.34 -1.34 18.33
CA THR A 66 -11.78 -1.49 18.57
C THR A 66 -12.11 -1.54 20.06
N GLU A 67 -13.34 -1.16 20.39
CA GLU A 67 -13.96 -1.38 21.69
C GLU A 67 -14.55 -2.81 21.84
N GLY A 68 -14.77 -3.53 20.74
CA GLY A 68 -15.52 -4.81 20.67
C GLY A 68 -14.76 -6.07 21.08
N GLY A 69 -13.63 -5.93 21.75
CA GLY A 69 -12.86 -7.07 22.28
C GLY A 69 -12.39 -8.06 21.20
N ARG A 70 -12.02 -9.26 21.65
CA ARG A 70 -11.27 -10.22 20.80
C ARG A 70 -12.11 -10.87 19.70
N GLU A 71 -13.42 -11.03 19.91
CA GLU A 71 -14.32 -11.59 18.91
C GLU A 71 -14.42 -10.67 17.69
N GLU A 72 -14.58 -9.37 17.90
CA GLU A 72 -14.58 -8.40 16.81
C GLU A 72 -13.24 -8.39 16.07
N CYS A 73 -12.11 -8.42 16.79
CA CYS A 73 -10.80 -8.52 16.15
C CYS A 73 -10.66 -9.75 15.25
N ASN A 74 -11.19 -10.91 15.64
CA ASN A 74 -11.14 -12.11 14.82
C ASN A 74 -12.02 -11.97 13.56
N ASN A 75 -13.25 -11.45 13.71
CA ASN A 75 -14.16 -11.23 12.58
C ASN A 75 -13.58 -10.23 11.57
N VAL A 76 -12.95 -9.16 12.05
CA VAL A 76 -12.25 -8.19 11.20
C VAL A 76 -11.03 -8.83 10.53
N ALA A 77 -10.26 -9.65 11.25
CA ALA A 77 -9.11 -10.34 10.67
C ALA A 77 -9.50 -11.30 9.53
N GLU A 78 -10.60 -12.06 9.68
CA GLU A 78 -11.11 -12.94 8.62
C GLU A 78 -11.43 -12.15 7.34
N LYS A 79 -12.15 -11.03 7.47
CA LYS A 79 -12.43 -10.14 6.34
C LYS A 79 -11.16 -9.56 5.71
N LEU A 80 -10.15 -9.23 6.52
CA LEU A 80 -8.88 -8.70 6.01
C LEU A 80 -8.11 -9.71 5.15
N PHE A 81 -8.24 -11.02 5.40
CA PHE A 81 -7.65 -12.03 4.51
C PHE A 81 -8.25 -11.95 3.11
N ASP A 82 -9.58 -11.85 3.02
CA ASP A 82 -10.28 -11.81 1.75
C ASP A 82 -10.06 -10.47 1.04
N CYS A 83 -10.22 -9.34 1.74
CA CYS A 83 -10.16 -8.02 1.12
C CYS A 83 -8.76 -7.62 0.68
N LEU A 84 -7.70 -8.13 1.34
CA LEU A 84 -6.31 -7.83 1.00
C LEU A 84 -5.67 -8.91 0.10
N GLU A 85 -6.41 -9.95 -0.28
CA GLU A 85 -5.87 -10.98 -1.19
C GLU A 85 -5.49 -10.37 -2.52
N ILE A 86 -6.34 -9.48 -3.05
CA ILE A 86 -6.16 -8.83 -4.33
C ILE A 86 -6.48 -7.35 -4.18
N ILE A 87 -5.49 -6.50 -4.40
CA ILE A 87 -5.66 -5.04 -4.38
C ILE A 87 -5.32 -4.43 -5.74
N ASN A 88 -5.91 -3.27 -6.03
CA ASN A 88 -5.52 -2.46 -7.17
C ASN A 88 -4.50 -1.39 -6.74
N VAL A 89 -3.33 -1.36 -7.38
CA VAL A 89 -2.27 -0.39 -7.15
C VAL A 89 -1.95 0.30 -8.47
N SER A 90 -2.34 1.58 -8.59
CA SER A 90 -2.10 2.39 -9.81
C SER A 90 -2.62 1.76 -11.11
N GLY A 91 -3.71 0.99 -11.05
CA GLY A 91 -4.28 0.29 -12.20
C GLY A 91 -3.87 -1.18 -12.32
N ASP A 92 -2.80 -1.60 -11.64
CA ASP A 92 -2.33 -2.98 -11.65
C ASP A 92 -2.98 -3.80 -10.53
N ILE A 93 -3.25 -5.07 -10.82
CA ILE A 93 -3.77 -6.03 -9.84
C ILE A 93 -2.58 -6.69 -9.15
N VAL A 94 -2.53 -6.57 -7.81
CA VAL A 94 -1.44 -7.09 -6.99
C VAL A 94 -2.00 -8.07 -5.97
N ARG A 95 -1.38 -9.24 -5.86
CA ARG A 95 -1.76 -10.26 -4.89
C ARG A 95 -0.99 -10.10 -3.58
N GLY A 96 -1.70 -10.07 -2.46
CA GLY A 96 -1.13 -10.17 -1.13
C GLY A 96 -0.62 -11.59 -0.85
N THR A 97 0.50 -11.69 -0.16
CA THR A 97 1.13 -12.98 0.22
C THR A 97 1.60 -12.93 1.67
N ASN A 98 1.94 -14.08 2.25
CA ASN A 98 2.42 -14.19 3.64
C ASN A 98 1.50 -13.49 4.66
N MET A 99 0.19 -13.68 4.51
CA MET A 99 -0.80 -13.06 5.38
C MET A 99 -0.83 -13.73 6.75
N SER A 100 -0.90 -12.94 7.80
CA SER A 100 -1.03 -13.41 9.17
C SER A 100 -1.59 -12.32 10.06
N PHE A 101 -2.17 -12.69 11.20
CA PHE A 101 -2.58 -11.71 12.19
C PHE A 101 -2.24 -12.15 13.60
N GLN A 102 -2.11 -11.15 14.48
CA GLN A 102 -1.96 -11.34 15.91
C GLN A 102 -2.72 -10.25 16.65
N VAL A 103 -3.33 -10.59 17.79
CA VAL A 103 -3.99 -9.61 18.66
C VAL A 103 -3.13 -9.43 19.91
N VAL A 104 -2.56 -8.24 20.07
CA VAL A 104 -1.65 -7.86 21.16
C VAL A 104 -2.26 -6.65 21.85
N ASP A 105 -2.45 -6.73 23.18
CA ASP A 105 -3.04 -5.67 24.00
C ASP A 105 -4.38 -5.14 23.47
N GLY A 106 -5.20 -6.03 22.92
CA GLY A 106 -6.52 -5.69 22.34
C GLY A 106 -6.46 -5.09 20.93
N ILE A 107 -5.27 -4.85 20.38
CA ILE A 107 -5.08 -4.32 19.04
C ILE A 107 -4.81 -5.47 18.06
N LEU A 108 -5.61 -5.54 17.00
CA LEU A 108 -5.37 -6.45 15.89
C LEU A 108 -4.21 -5.92 15.05
N ASN A 109 -3.19 -6.74 14.83
CA ASN A 109 -2.06 -6.48 13.95
C ASN A 109 -2.10 -7.51 12.82
N PHE A 110 -2.44 -7.07 11.61
CA PHE A 110 -2.51 -7.88 10.42
C PHE A 110 -1.30 -7.57 9.52
N ASN A 111 -0.61 -8.60 9.05
CA ASN A 111 0.56 -8.49 8.18
C ASN A 111 0.25 -9.05 6.80
N VAL A 112 0.74 -8.38 5.76
CA VAL A 112 0.67 -8.84 4.36
C VAL A 112 1.90 -8.37 3.58
N SER A 113 2.43 -9.22 2.70
CA SER A 113 3.55 -8.88 1.80
C SER A 113 3.06 -8.66 0.38
N TYR A 114 3.58 -7.63 -0.29
CA TYR A 114 3.32 -7.34 -1.70
C TYR A 114 4.60 -7.35 -2.52
N LYS A 115 4.49 -7.82 -3.76
CA LYS A 115 5.55 -7.82 -4.77
C LYS A 115 5.01 -7.23 -6.07
N ILE A 116 5.64 -6.15 -6.56
CA ILE A 116 5.17 -5.40 -7.72
C ILE A 116 6.34 -5.17 -8.67
N TYR A 117 6.16 -5.51 -9.95
CA TYR A 117 7.11 -5.13 -10.99
C TYR A 117 6.78 -3.74 -11.51
N VAL A 118 7.76 -2.85 -11.49
CA VAL A 118 7.62 -1.50 -12.02
C VAL A 118 8.66 -1.23 -13.11
N TYR A 119 8.27 -0.41 -14.08
CA TYR A 119 9.19 0.11 -15.08
C TYR A 119 9.54 1.55 -14.73
N LYS A 120 10.82 1.83 -14.49
CA LYS A 120 11.29 3.19 -14.24
C LYS A 120 11.39 3.91 -15.58
N ASN A 121 10.35 4.67 -15.94
CA ASN A 121 10.47 5.64 -17.02
C ASN A 121 11.45 6.72 -16.57
N ILE A 122 12.70 6.63 -17.05
CA ILE A 122 13.53 7.82 -17.18
C ILE A 122 12.79 8.65 -18.23
N VAL A 123 12.13 9.72 -17.80
CA VAL A 123 11.84 10.81 -18.72
C VAL A 123 13.22 11.25 -19.14
N ASP A 124 13.65 10.79 -20.32
CA ASP A 124 14.77 11.43 -20.98
C ASP A 124 14.27 12.86 -21.18
N GLU A 125 14.75 13.79 -20.35
CA GLU A 125 14.84 15.18 -20.78
C GLU A 125 15.69 15.14 -22.04
N ILE A 126 15.02 14.91 -23.16
CA ILE A 126 15.57 15.18 -24.48
C ILE A 126 15.73 16.70 -24.46
N ASN A 127 16.90 17.17 -24.01
CA ASN A 127 17.43 18.45 -24.44
C ASN A 127 17.60 18.31 -25.96
N MET A 128 16.52 18.62 -26.69
CA MET A 128 16.57 18.96 -28.10
C MET A 128 17.40 20.24 -28.20
N GLU A 129 18.72 20.10 -28.24
CA GLU A 129 19.56 21.19 -28.73
C GLU A 129 19.15 21.46 -30.18
N GLU A 130 18.52 22.62 -30.40
CA GLU A 130 18.23 23.14 -31.73
C GLU A 130 19.52 23.21 -32.55
N LEU A 131 19.71 22.28 -33.49
CA LEU A 131 20.71 22.44 -34.53
C LEU A 131 20.24 23.53 -35.51
N LYS A 132 20.61 24.79 -35.24
CA LYS A 132 20.54 25.86 -36.24
C LYS A 132 21.61 25.64 -37.30
N GLN A 133 21.21 25.13 -38.45
CA GLN A 133 22.04 25.12 -39.64
C GLN A 133 22.13 26.56 -40.19
N ILE A 134 23.23 27.26 -39.91
CA ILE A 134 23.55 28.51 -40.59
C ILE A 134 24.12 28.11 -41.97
N ARG A 135 23.38 28.42 -43.05
CA ARG A 135 23.94 28.45 -44.40
C ARG A 135 24.60 29.81 -44.58
N GLU A 136 25.92 29.83 -44.71
CA GLU A 136 26.62 30.99 -45.28
C GLU A 136 26.32 31.03 -46.79
N VAL A 137 25.93 32.21 -47.28
CA VAL A 137 25.85 32.57 -48.70
C VAL A 137 26.91 33.64 -48.95
#